data_AF-A0A2L0ET67-F1
#
_entry.id   AF-A0A2L0ET67-F1
#
_cell.length_a   1.000
_cell.length_b   1.000
_cell.length_c   1.000
_cell.angle_alpha   90.00
_cell.angle_beta   90.00
_cell.angle_gamma   90.00
#
_symmetry.space_group_name_H-M   'P 1'
#
loop_
_entity.id
_entity.type
_entity.pdbx_description
1 polymer ?
#
loop_
_entity_poly.entity_id
_entity_poly.type
_entity_poly.pdbx_seq_one_letter_code
_entity_poly.pdbx_strand_id
1 'polypeptide(L)'
;MRARVEGAGKVTSFEGYTDLMLSAPALGFRRASPGPEAFARFGGEPGPGWEDYARDAGTDVAGRELPGDLLEEIAQSRNEAPAEPGLRAVRNGHMYTGAGDRAHQAYLSEYFEARAAASSPGDRRKILAFGAFQAREGSTAAINTYDNQIVTWGTGWGGRGLLGKVMARAVANEALRERLGRAGVCYRDRNVYDVVDLRAKRVITGQREALETLRSSVPLLRLLIHVARDPETRDVVTEAQLLTFMETSGHLPGSDAIATQALFNLVVHLKHWAPAYVDGCLDWALPQAGGGAPSVERDQDLAVLIGRYFYGKARRSRWIPSWKQFQLYCEHMKADGLDCMSDAFVRAAGPPSGDPFAEFPLPRPGRPAEPPKAQILKNAPLAGQPALECAAKGERSFRKGASGAEIKALQQALLAVGIEVRGSVDGKFGEKVEAAVKAFQAGNGLLADGVVGQRTLKALDAKLGEAGG
;
A
#
# COMPACT_ATOMS: atom_id res chain seq x y z
N MET A 1 -13.67 32.56 33.30
CA MET A 1 -14.58 31.45 33.66
C MET A 1 -14.72 30.60 32.40
N ARG A 2 -14.04 29.44 32.33
CA ARG A 2 -14.00 28.61 31.11
C ARG A 2 -15.33 27.84 31.02
N ALA A 3 -16.19 28.23 30.09
CA ALA A 3 -17.40 27.46 29.79
C ALA A 3 -16.97 26.10 29.23
N ARG A 4 -17.38 25.02 29.92
CA ARG A 4 -17.32 23.66 29.38
C ARG A 4 -18.20 23.62 28.13
N VAL A 5 -17.71 22.95 27.09
CA VAL A 5 -18.53 22.60 25.92
C VAL A 5 -19.54 21.55 26.35
N GLU A 6 -20.73 21.99 26.74
CA GLU A 6 -21.91 21.14 26.90
C GLU A 6 -22.58 20.96 25.52
N GLY A 7 -22.17 19.92 24.81
CA GLY A 7 -22.73 19.58 23.49
C GLY A 7 -22.17 18.28 22.93
N ALA A 8 -20.84 18.16 22.86
CA ALA A 8 -20.13 16.95 22.39
C ALA A 8 -20.25 15.72 23.32
N GLY A 9 -20.90 15.88 24.48
CA GLY A 9 -21.20 14.83 25.45
C GLY A 9 -22.62 14.24 25.34
N LYS A 10 -23.46 14.69 24.40
CA LYS A 10 -24.86 14.23 24.28
C LYS A 10 -25.06 12.97 23.44
N VAL A 11 -24.03 12.47 22.77
CA VAL A 11 -24.12 11.20 22.01
C VAL A 11 -23.61 10.04 22.87
N THR A 12 -24.47 9.60 23.78
CA THR A 12 -24.19 8.49 24.71
C THR A 12 -25.14 7.30 24.51
N SER A 13 -26.09 7.37 23.57
CA SER A 13 -27.06 6.29 23.37
C SER A 13 -26.52 5.21 22.43
N PHE A 14 -26.51 3.98 22.92
CA PHE A 14 -26.10 2.77 22.21
C PHE A 14 -26.80 2.58 20.85
N GLU A 15 -28.07 2.99 20.75
CA GLU A 15 -28.92 2.84 19.55
C GLU A 15 -28.45 3.67 18.34
N GLY A 16 -27.83 4.85 18.55
CA GLY A 16 -27.26 5.65 17.45
C GLY A 16 -25.93 5.09 16.89
N TYR A 17 -25.34 4.11 17.59
CA TYR A 17 -24.06 3.50 17.22
C TYR A 17 -24.20 2.06 16.71
N THR A 18 -25.33 1.38 16.97
CA THR A 18 -25.58 0.00 16.51
C THR A 18 -25.61 -0.13 14.98
N ASP A 19 -26.07 0.89 14.26
CA ASP A 19 -26.04 0.89 12.79
C ASP A 19 -24.61 0.94 12.22
N LEU A 20 -23.64 1.44 12.99
CA LEU A 20 -22.22 1.43 12.63
C LEU A 20 -21.49 0.13 13.01
N MET A 21 -22.17 -0.76 13.74
CA MET A 21 -21.65 -2.07 14.15
C MET A 21 -21.82 -3.13 13.05
N LEU A 22 -22.78 -2.95 12.15
CA LEU A 22 -23.10 -3.89 11.08
C LEU A 22 -22.42 -3.50 9.77
N SER A 23 -21.49 -4.35 9.35
CA SER A 23 -20.82 -4.37 8.04
C SER A 23 -19.95 -3.14 7.71
N ALA A 24 -18.65 -3.26 7.91
CA ALA A 24 -17.76 -2.76 6.87
C ALA A 24 -18.11 -3.56 5.61
N PRO A 25 -18.49 -2.94 4.47
CA PRO A 25 -18.65 -3.69 3.25
C PRO A 25 -17.33 -4.45 3.04
N ALA A 26 -17.43 -5.76 2.84
CA ALA A 26 -16.28 -6.51 2.35
C ALA A 26 -15.75 -5.71 1.16
N LEU A 27 -14.50 -5.24 1.23
CA LEU A 27 -13.81 -4.66 0.09
C LEU A 27 -13.62 -5.80 -0.91
N GLY A 28 -14.71 -6.11 -1.62
CA GLY A 28 -14.81 -7.10 -2.65
C GLY A 28 -14.13 -6.54 -3.89
N PHE A 29 -12.80 -6.40 -3.82
CA PHE A 29 -12.01 -6.44 -5.02
C PHE A 29 -12.12 -7.87 -5.56
N ARG A 30 -13.19 -8.15 -6.31
CA ARG A 30 -13.12 -9.23 -7.28
C ARG A 30 -11.96 -8.85 -8.20
N ARG A 31 -10.86 -9.60 -8.10
CA ARG A 31 -9.88 -9.68 -9.18
C ARG A 31 -10.66 -10.15 -10.41
N ALA A 32 -11.03 -9.21 -11.27
CA ALA A 32 -11.29 -9.56 -12.65
C ALA A 32 -9.92 -9.92 -13.23
N SER A 33 -9.62 -11.22 -13.31
CA SER A 33 -8.59 -11.69 -14.24
C SER A 33 -9.15 -11.43 -15.64
N PRO A 34 -8.51 -10.60 -16.47
CA PRO A 34 -8.90 -10.51 -17.86
C PRO A 34 -8.73 -11.90 -18.49
N GLY A 35 -9.70 -12.32 -19.30
CA GLY A 35 -9.52 -13.50 -20.14
C GLY A 35 -8.37 -13.28 -21.14
N PRO A 36 -7.82 -14.37 -21.72
CA PRO A 36 -6.65 -14.32 -22.60
C PRO A 36 -6.82 -13.43 -23.85
N GLU A 37 -8.05 -13.05 -24.21
CA GLU A 37 -8.36 -12.28 -25.42
C GLU A 37 -8.28 -10.75 -25.26
N ALA A 38 -8.14 -10.22 -24.05
CA ALA A 38 -8.15 -8.76 -23.81
C ALA A 38 -6.78 -8.06 -23.98
N PHE A 39 -5.73 -8.79 -24.36
CA PHE A 39 -4.34 -8.29 -24.37
C PHE A 39 -3.83 -7.82 -25.75
N ALA A 40 -4.69 -7.82 -26.77
CA ALA A 40 -4.32 -7.53 -28.14
C ALA A 40 -4.77 -6.14 -28.59
N ARG A 41 -3.84 -5.18 -28.61
CA ARG A 41 -3.54 -4.27 -29.75
C ARG A 41 -2.70 -3.09 -29.29
N PHE A 42 -1.47 -3.01 -29.79
CA PHE A 42 -0.82 -1.72 -30.01
C PHE A 42 -1.71 -0.93 -30.97
N GLY A 43 -1.99 0.34 -30.66
CA GLY A 43 -2.92 1.18 -31.44
C GLY A 43 -2.48 1.33 -32.91
N GLY A 44 -3.40 1.79 -33.78
CA GLY A 44 -3.14 1.95 -35.22
C GLY A 44 -2.36 3.20 -35.64
N GLU A 45 -2.04 4.08 -34.69
CA GLU A 45 -1.22 5.29 -34.92
C GLU A 45 0.28 4.94 -34.80
N PRO A 46 1.19 5.54 -35.60
CA PRO A 46 2.63 5.32 -35.48
C PRO A 46 3.14 5.63 -34.06
N GLY A 47 3.93 4.72 -33.50
CA GLY A 47 4.48 4.87 -32.14
C GLY A 47 6.01 4.99 -32.14
N PRO A 48 6.64 5.02 -30.96
CA PRO A 48 8.08 4.78 -30.83
C PRO A 48 8.48 3.47 -31.52
N GLY A 49 9.71 3.36 -32.02
CA GLY A 49 10.14 2.23 -32.85
C GLY A 49 9.92 0.83 -32.24
N TRP A 50 9.95 0.70 -30.91
CA TRP A 50 9.64 -0.57 -30.25
C TRP A 50 8.14 -0.90 -30.22
N GLU A 51 7.24 0.09 -30.23
CA GLU A 51 5.80 -0.13 -30.36
C GLU A 51 5.43 -0.53 -31.78
N ASP A 52 6.11 0.04 -32.78
CA ASP A 52 5.96 -0.36 -34.18
C ASP A 52 6.50 -1.78 -34.40
N TYR A 53 7.70 -2.09 -33.89
CA TYR A 53 8.25 -3.44 -33.88
C TYR A 53 7.29 -4.43 -33.20
N ALA A 54 6.73 -4.03 -32.06
CA ALA A 54 5.76 -4.80 -31.30
C ALA A 54 4.46 -5.04 -32.10
N ARG A 55 3.97 -4.03 -32.83
CA ARG A 55 2.80 -4.13 -33.70
C ARG A 55 3.05 -5.08 -34.88
N ASP A 56 4.17 -4.91 -35.57
CA ASP A 56 4.55 -5.69 -36.74
C ASP A 56 4.83 -7.16 -36.39
N ALA A 57 5.35 -7.42 -35.18
CA ALA A 57 5.56 -8.77 -34.67
C ALA A 57 4.26 -9.50 -34.25
N GLY A 58 3.11 -8.81 -34.21
CA GLY A 58 1.82 -9.34 -33.78
C GLY A 58 1.61 -9.31 -32.25
N THR A 59 0.53 -9.95 -31.76
CA THR A 59 0.09 -9.89 -30.35
C THR A 59 1.01 -10.55 -29.31
N ASP A 60 2.21 -10.99 -29.72
CA ASP A 60 3.08 -11.90 -28.94
C ASP A 60 4.51 -11.34 -28.75
N VAL A 61 4.58 -10.05 -28.43
CA VAL A 61 5.84 -9.37 -28.05
C VAL A 61 6.23 -9.68 -26.60
N ALA A 62 5.27 -10.17 -25.82
CA ALA A 62 5.47 -10.64 -24.45
C ALA A 62 6.33 -11.91 -24.45
N GLY A 63 7.66 -11.74 -24.54
CA GLY A 63 8.60 -12.86 -24.54
C GLY A 63 9.64 -12.85 -25.65
N ARG A 64 9.45 -12.05 -26.72
CA ARG A 64 10.43 -11.92 -27.80
C ARG A 64 11.53 -10.94 -27.44
N GLU A 65 12.77 -11.30 -27.78
CA GLU A 65 13.92 -10.41 -27.59
C GLU A 65 13.81 -9.23 -28.55
N LEU A 66 13.92 -8.02 -28.02
CA LEU A 66 13.92 -6.78 -28.79
C LEU A 66 15.29 -6.60 -29.48
N PRO A 67 15.29 -6.03 -30.70
CA PRO A 67 16.51 -5.58 -31.38
C PRO A 67 17.41 -4.69 -30.49
N GLY A 68 18.72 -4.81 -30.67
CA GLY A 68 19.72 -4.13 -29.84
C GLY A 68 19.70 -2.60 -29.97
N ASP A 69 19.47 -2.10 -31.17
CA ASP A 69 19.30 -0.67 -31.48
C ASP A 69 18.11 -0.07 -30.75
N LEU A 70 16.96 -0.77 -30.72
CA LEU A 70 15.79 -0.33 -29.96
C LEU A 70 16.05 -0.33 -28.44
N LEU A 71 16.78 -1.32 -27.93
CA LEU A 71 17.17 -1.36 -26.51
C LEU A 71 18.12 -0.21 -26.14
N GLU A 72 19.04 0.15 -27.03
CA GLU A 72 19.96 1.28 -26.87
C GLU A 72 19.21 2.62 -26.90
N GLU A 73 18.28 2.81 -27.83
CA GLU A 73 17.43 4.00 -27.91
C GLU A 73 16.62 4.20 -26.62
N ILE A 74 15.97 3.14 -26.13
CA ILE A 74 15.20 3.17 -24.88
C ILE A 74 16.11 3.45 -23.69
N ALA A 75 17.30 2.84 -23.64
CA ALA A 75 18.26 3.08 -22.57
C ALA A 75 18.75 4.53 -22.58
N GLN A 76 19.01 5.10 -23.76
CA GLN A 76 19.37 6.51 -23.93
C GLN A 76 18.25 7.42 -23.43
N SER A 77 17.01 7.20 -23.88
CA SER A 77 15.85 7.99 -23.43
C SER A 77 15.65 7.94 -21.91
N ARG A 78 15.83 6.78 -21.29
CA ARG A 78 15.75 6.63 -19.82
C ARG A 78 16.85 7.40 -19.08
N ASN A 79 18.00 7.62 -19.71
CA ASN A 79 19.16 8.30 -19.13
C ASN A 79 19.20 9.82 -19.43
N GLU A 80 18.33 10.33 -20.30
CA GLU A 80 18.13 11.78 -20.50
C GLU A 80 17.64 12.47 -19.22
N ALA A 81 16.86 11.76 -18.41
CA ALA A 81 16.41 12.22 -17.10
C ALA A 81 17.61 12.37 -16.14
N PRO A 82 17.92 13.60 -15.66
CA PRO A 82 19.07 13.80 -14.80
C PRO A 82 18.89 13.07 -13.47
N ALA A 83 20.01 12.85 -12.77
CA ALA A 83 19.99 12.27 -11.43
C ALA A 83 19.06 13.08 -10.53
N GLU A 84 18.25 12.39 -9.72
CA GLU A 84 17.31 13.01 -8.79
C GLU A 84 17.77 12.71 -7.35
N PRO A 85 18.47 13.64 -6.68
CA PRO A 85 19.02 13.41 -5.34
C PRO A 85 17.94 13.09 -4.30
N GLY A 86 16.70 13.54 -4.50
CA GLY A 86 15.61 13.24 -3.58
C GLY A 86 15.10 11.80 -3.65
N LEU A 87 15.40 11.06 -4.73
CA LEU A 87 14.93 9.68 -4.93
C LEU A 87 15.84 8.73 -4.15
N ARG A 88 15.36 8.25 -3.00
CA ARG A 88 16.12 7.39 -2.08
C ARG A 88 15.64 5.94 -2.11
N ALA A 89 16.58 5.01 -1.96
CA ALA A 89 16.25 3.60 -1.72
C ALA A 89 15.66 3.43 -0.30
N VAL A 90 14.68 2.55 -0.18
CA VAL A 90 14.02 2.17 1.07
C VAL A 90 13.84 0.66 1.10
N ARG A 91 13.42 0.09 2.23
CA ARG A 91 13.19 -1.35 2.34
C ARG A 91 12.21 -1.81 1.27
N ASN A 92 12.71 -2.60 0.33
CA ASN A 92 12.02 -3.15 -0.84
C ASN A 92 11.71 -2.16 -1.99
N GLY A 93 12.18 -0.92 -2.01
CA GLY A 93 11.84 -0.03 -3.12
C GLY A 93 12.58 1.30 -3.10
N HIS A 94 11.92 2.32 -3.63
CA HIS A 94 12.38 3.69 -3.72
C HIS A 94 11.27 4.65 -3.30
N MET A 95 11.67 5.80 -2.80
CA MET A 95 10.76 6.87 -2.43
C MET A 95 11.33 8.23 -2.81
N TYR A 96 10.47 9.09 -3.35
CA TYR A 96 10.69 10.50 -3.58
C TYR A 96 9.45 11.25 -3.11
N THR A 97 9.57 12.21 -2.21
CA THR A 97 8.40 12.97 -1.73
C THR A 97 8.21 14.28 -2.49
N GLY A 98 9.25 14.80 -3.15
CA GLY A 98 9.21 16.15 -3.72
C GLY A 98 9.19 17.28 -2.70
N ALA A 99 9.29 16.99 -1.39
CA ALA A 99 9.29 18.00 -0.33
C ALA A 99 10.53 18.93 -0.39
N GLY A 100 11.65 18.46 -0.94
CA GLY A 100 12.86 19.25 -1.13
C GLY A 100 12.84 20.15 -2.37
N ASP A 101 11.86 19.99 -3.26
CA ASP A 101 11.79 20.74 -4.52
C ASP A 101 10.93 22.00 -4.36
N ARG A 102 11.55 23.08 -3.90
CA ARG A 102 10.86 24.36 -3.67
C ARG A 102 10.27 24.97 -4.96
N ALA A 103 10.89 24.74 -6.11
CA ALA A 103 10.42 25.31 -7.37
C ALA A 103 9.12 24.63 -7.81
N HIS A 104 9.07 23.29 -7.75
CA HIS A 104 7.85 22.55 -8.07
C HIS A 104 6.73 22.81 -7.04
N GLN A 105 7.07 22.94 -5.76
CA GLN A 105 6.08 23.28 -4.72
C GLN A 105 5.48 24.69 -4.93
N ALA A 106 6.31 25.68 -5.30
CA ALA A 106 5.81 27.01 -5.65
C ALA A 106 4.88 26.98 -6.86
N TYR A 107 5.27 26.26 -7.92
CA TYR A 107 4.41 26.01 -9.08
C TYR A 107 3.07 25.39 -8.68
N LEU A 108 3.05 24.34 -7.86
CA LEU A 108 1.80 23.70 -7.44
C LEU A 108 0.91 24.65 -6.64
N SER A 109 1.49 25.46 -5.75
CA SER A 109 0.75 26.47 -5.00
C SER A 109 0.05 27.45 -5.95
N GLU A 110 0.80 28.05 -6.88
CA GLU A 110 0.27 29.00 -7.88
C GLU A 110 -0.78 28.32 -8.78
N TYR A 111 -0.50 27.10 -9.24
CA TYR A 111 -1.39 26.33 -10.09
C TYR A 111 -2.75 26.08 -9.43
N PHE A 112 -2.76 25.58 -8.19
CA PHE A 112 -4.02 25.27 -7.50
C PHE A 112 -4.78 26.52 -7.08
N GLU A 113 -4.09 27.60 -6.71
CA GLU A 113 -4.75 28.88 -6.45
C GLU A 113 -5.44 29.43 -7.70
N ALA A 114 -4.75 29.47 -8.84
CA ALA A 114 -5.32 29.92 -10.11
C ALA A 114 -6.46 29.01 -10.56
N ARG A 115 -6.27 27.69 -10.51
CA ARG A 115 -7.27 26.68 -10.88
C ARG A 115 -8.52 26.77 -10.01
N ALA A 116 -8.35 27.01 -8.71
CA ALA A 116 -9.46 27.18 -7.76
C ALA A 116 -10.20 28.50 -7.98
N ALA A 117 -9.49 29.60 -8.29
CA ALA A 117 -10.09 30.91 -8.57
C ALA A 117 -10.97 30.89 -9.84
N ALA A 118 -10.61 30.07 -10.83
CA ALA A 118 -11.38 29.89 -12.07
C ALA A 118 -12.54 28.89 -11.97
N SER A 119 -12.81 28.32 -10.79
CA SER A 119 -13.75 27.21 -10.61
C SER A 119 -15.03 27.59 -9.86
N SER A 120 -16.06 26.74 -9.97
CA SER A 120 -17.29 26.85 -9.18
C SER A 120 -16.98 26.84 -7.67
N PRO A 121 -17.81 27.43 -6.79
CA PRO A 121 -17.58 27.40 -5.34
C PRO A 121 -17.42 25.98 -4.77
N GLY A 122 -18.18 25.01 -5.28
CA GLY A 122 -18.09 23.62 -4.86
C GLY A 122 -16.79 22.95 -5.28
N ASP A 123 -16.34 23.20 -6.51
CA ASP A 123 -15.07 22.63 -7.00
C ASP A 123 -13.86 23.35 -6.42
N ARG A 124 -13.96 24.67 -6.17
CA ARG A 124 -12.93 25.46 -5.50
C ARG A 124 -12.47 24.81 -4.20
N ARG A 125 -13.40 24.38 -3.33
CA ARG A 125 -13.04 23.73 -2.05
C ARG A 125 -12.29 22.41 -2.26
N LYS A 126 -12.67 21.62 -3.25
CA LYS A 126 -12.00 20.36 -3.57
C LYS A 126 -10.60 20.60 -4.12
N ILE A 127 -10.43 21.58 -5.01
CA ILE A 127 -9.14 21.94 -5.58
C ILE A 127 -8.19 22.41 -4.48
N LEU A 128 -8.65 23.28 -3.58
CA LEU A 128 -7.86 23.72 -2.42
C LEU A 128 -7.52 22.57 -1.47
N ALA A 129 -8.42 21.60 -1.31
CA ALA A 129 -8.13 20.39 -0.53
C ALA A 129 -7.01 19.56 -1.16
N PHE A 130 -7.07 19.34 -2.47
CA PHE A 130 -6.03 18.61 -3.20
C PHE A 130 -4.69 19.36 -3.16
N GLY A 131 -4.69 20.68 -3.34
CA GLY A 131 -3.51 21.53 -3.20
C GLY A 131 -2.89 21.44 -1.81
N ALA A 132 -3.71 21.40 -0.75
CA ALA A 132 -3.22 21.23 0.62
C ALA A 132 -2.51 19.88 0.84
N PHE A 133 -2.84 18.83 0.08
CA PHE A 133 -2.17 17.53 0.19
C PHE A 133 -0.75 17.56 -0.39
N GLN A 134 -0.48 18.43 -1.37
CA GLN A 134 0.82 18.52 -2.05
C GLN A 134 1.97 18.89 -1.12
N ALA A 135 1.68 19.69 -0.10
CA ALA A 135 2.65 20.08 0.90
C ALA A 135 2.95 18.96 1.92
N ARG A 136 2.10 17.92 1.99
CA ARG A 136 2.03 16.97 3.11
C ARG A 136 2.37 15.54 2.68
N GLU A 137 1.74 15.11 1.60
CA GLU A 137 1.73 13.71 1.13
C GLU A 137 2.71 13.49 -0.03
N GLY A 138 3.52 14.50 -0.28
CA GLY A 138 4.40 14.62 -1.42
C GLY A 138 3.79 15.46 -2.53
N SER A 139 4.55 15.78 -3.57
CA SER A 139 4.06 16.53 -4.73
C SER A 139 3.42 15.62 -5.78
N THR A 140 2.85 16.20 -6.83
CA THR A 140 2.42 15.46 -8.03
C THR A 140 3.54 14.66 -8.69
N ALA A 141 4.81 14.98 -8.38
CA ALA A 141 5.99 14.24 -8.83
C ALA A 141 6.45 13.15 -7.86
N ALA A 142 5.81 12.99 -6.70
CA ALA A 142 6.20 12.02 -5.68
C ALA A 142 6.22 10.58 -6.23
N ILE A 143 7.11 9.74 -5.72
CA ILE A 143 7.19 8.31 -6.03
C ILE A 143 7.21 7.54 -4.71
N ASN A 144 6.39 6.49 -4.61
CA ASN A 144 6.46 5.49 -3.55
C ASN A 144 6.36 4.11 -4.19
N THR A 145 7.32 3.23 -3.90
CA THR A 145 7.32 1.83 -4.38
C THR A 145 7.57 0.82 -3.25
N TYR A 146 7.43 1.19 -1.97
CA TYR A 146 7.82 0.31 -0.84
C TYR A 146 6.67 -0.44 -0.18
N ASP A 147 5.47 0.12 -0.19
CA ASP A 147 4.28 -0.64 0.18
C ASP A 147 3.95 -1.63 -0.96
N ASN A 148 3.14 -2.66 -0.72
CA ASN A 148 2.85 -3.68 -1.74
C ASN A 148 2.04 -3.12 -2.95
N GLN A 149 1.86 -1.79 -3.04
CA GLN A 149 1.39 -1.09 -4.22
C GLN A 149 2.63 -0.73 -5.04
N ILE A 150 2.77 -1.38 -6.18
CA ILE A 150 4.10 -1.58 -6.78
C ILE A 150 4.73 -0.26 -7.23
N VAL A 151 3.94 0.68 -7.75
CA VAL A 151 4.36 2.06 -8.01
C VAL A 151 3.20 3.00 -7.70
N THR A 152 3.44 3.98 -6.86
CA THR A 152 2.57 5.12 -6.58
C THR A 152 3.27 6.36 -7.11
N TRP A 153 2.64 7.09 -8.03
CA TRP A 153 3.21 8.28 -8.68
C TRP A 153 2.33 9.51 -8.48
N GLY A 154 2.78 10.45 -7.65
CA GLY A 154 2.02 11.57 -7.11
C GLY A 154 1.67 11.37 -5.64
N THR A 155 0.81 12.22 -5.10
CA THR A 155 0.50 12.37 -3.67
C THR A 155 -0.39 11.26 -3.09
N GLY A 156 -0.32 10.03 -3.61
CA GLY A 156 -1.25 8.95 -3.26
C GLY A 156 -2.04 8.36 -4.43
N TRP A 157 -1.67 8.76 -5.64
CA TRP A 157 -2.21 8.36 -6.94
C TRP A 157 -2.19 6.85 -7.23
N GLY A 158 -1.30 6.10 -6.56
CA GLY A 158 -1.22 4.63 -6.61
C GLY A 158 -1.90 3.88 -5.46
N GLY A 159 -2.42 4.61 -4.48
CA GLY A 159 -3.26 4.08 -3.42
C GLY A 159 -4.52 3.43 -3.97
N ARG A 160 -4.69 2.11 -3.75
CA ARG A 160 -5.95 1.38 -4.04
C ARG A 160 -6.38 1.32 -5.52
N GLY A 161 -5.45 1.40 -6.47
CA GLY A 161 -5.73 1.15 -7.89
C GLY A 161 -6.18 2.37 -8.70
N LEU A 162 -5.98 3.58 -8.19
CA LEU A 162 -6.27 4.81 -8.93
C LEU A 162 -5.28 5.09 -10.06
N LEU A 163 -4.05 4.55 -10.00
CA LEU A 163 -2.97 4.78 -10.99
C LEU A 163 -3.42 4.51 -12.44
N GLY A 164 -4.28 3.53 -12.67
CA GLY A 164 -4.83 3.30 -14.02
C GLY A 164 -5.63 4.51 -14.53
N LYS A 165 -6.48 5.10 -13.68
CA LYS A 165 -7.30 6.28 -14.04
C LYS A 165 -6.45 7.52 -14.30
N VAL A 166 -5.44 7.72 -13.46
CA VAL A 166 -4.39 8.72 -13.61
C VAL A 166 -3.75 8.61 -14.99
N MET A 167 -3.24 7.42 -15.31
CA MET A 167 -2.48 7.19 -16.52
C MET A 167 -3.37 7.32 -17.75
N ALA A 168 -4.62 6.83 -17.69
CA ALA A 168 -5.59 6.99 -18.77
C ALA A 168 -5.83 8.47 -19.12
N ARG A 169 -5.90 9.36 -18.13
CA ARG A 169 -6.02 10.81 -18.35
C ARG A 169 -4.72 11.42 -18.86
N ALA A 170 -3.60 11.06 -18.24
CA ALA A 170 -2.31 11.67 -18.52
C ALA A 170 -1.83 11.34 -19.95
N VAL A 171 -1.92 10.08 -20.38
CA VAL A 171 -1.47 9.62 -21.71
C VAL A 171 -2.42 9.97 -22.85
N ALA A 172 -3.57 10.60 -22.55
CA ALA A 172 -4.38 11.25 -23.57
C ALA A 172 -3.63 12.44 -24.21
N ASN A 173 -2.72 13.07 -23.45
CA ASN A 173 -1.78 14.04 -23.99
C ASN A 173 -0.67 13.33 -24.78
N GLU A 174 -0.47 13.78 -26.01
CA GLU A 174 0.50 13.20 -26.94
C GLU A 174 1.95 13.33 -26.46
N ALA A 175 2.38 14.52 -26.03
CA ALA A 175 3.75 14.75 -25.56
C ALA A 175 4.14 13.83 -24.38
N LEU A 176 3.24 13.65 -23.42
CA LEU A 176 3.47 12.73 -22.30
C LEU A 176 3.48 11.26 -22.76
N ARG A 177 2.53 10.87 -23.62
CA ARG A 177 2.46 9.51 -24.18
C ARG A 177 3.73 9.17 -24.95
N GLU A 178 4.21 10.04 -25.82
CA GLU A 178 5.44 9.86 -26.58
C GLU A 178 6.66 9.78 -25.66
N ARG A 179 6.76 10.63 -24.63
CA ARG A 179 7.91 10.63 -23.72
C ARG A 179 8.00 9.36 -22.89
N LEU A 180 6.86 8.83 -22.44
CA LEU A 180 6.80 7.51 -21.80
C LEU A 180 7.09 6.40 -22.80
N GLY A 181 6.56 6.52 -24.01
CA GLY A 181 6.78 5.60 -25.12
C GLY A 181 8.26 5.47 -25.46
N ARG A 182 9.00 6.57 -25.66
CA ARG A 182 10.47 6.55 -25.91
C ARG A 182 11.25 5.87 -24.78
N ALA A 183 10.75 5.99 -23.54
CA ALA A 183 11.33 5.29 -22.39
C ALA A 183 10.89 3.82 -22.26
N GLY A 184 10.16 3.27 -23.24
CA GLY A 184 9.69 1.89 -23.24
C GLY A 184 8.56 1.64 -22.25
N VAL A 185 7.65 2.60 -22.07
CA VAL A 185 6.46 2.47 -21.22
C VAL A 185 5.22 2.87 -22.02
N CYS A 186 4.29 1.94 -22.18
CA CYS A 186 2.99 2.19 -22.80
C CYS A 186 1.87 1.84 -21.82
N TYR A 187 0.95 2.78 -21.59
CA TYR A 187 -0.29 2.50 -20.87
C TYR A 187 -1.33 1.97 -21.85
N ARG A 188 -1.98 0.86 -21.52
CA ARG A 188 -3.07 0.30 -22.33
C ARG A 188 -4.41 0.77 -21.79
N ASP A 189 -5.01 -0.03 -20.92
CA ASP A 189 -6.30 0.23 -20.31
C ASP A 189 -6.36 -0.47 -18.95
N ARG A 190 -7.26 0.01 -18.06
CA ARG A 190 -7.56 -0.61 -16.75
C ARG A 190 -6.31 -1.04 -15.97
N ASN A 191 -5.33 -0.14 -15.85
CA ASN A 191 -4.09 -0.35 -15.10
C ASN A 191 -3.18 -1.46 -15.67
N VAL A 192 -3.30 -1.75 -16.97
CA VAL A 192 -2.39 -2.63 -17.71
C VAL A 192 -1.35 -1.78 -18.45
N TYR A 193 -0.10 -2.22 -18.38
CA TYR A 193 1.04 -1.54 -18.96
C TYR A 193 1.87 -2.52 -19.79
N ASP A 194 2.53 -1.97 -20.81
CA ASP A 194 3.73 -2.54 -21.40
C ASP A 194 4.95 -1.80 -20.88
N VAL A 195 5.91 -2.53 -20.35
CA VAL A 195 7.17 -1.96 -19.89
C VAL A 195 8.32 -2.78 -20.45
N VAL A 196 9.22 -2.13 -21.17
CA VAL A 196 10.44 -2.77 -21.68
C VAL A 196 11.39 -3.04 -20.53
N ASP A 197 11.69 -4.31 -20.28
CA ASP A 197 12.73 -4.74 -19.36
C ASP A 197 14.05 -4.83 -20.12
N LEU A 198 14.96 -3.89 -19.90
CA LEU A 198 16.26 -3.85 -20.58
C LEU A 198 17.17 -5.01 -20.19
N ARG A 199 16.96 -5.64 -19.02
CA ARG A 199 17.75 -6.82 -18.60
C ARG A 199 17.24 -8.08 -19.25
N ALA A 200 15.92 -8.25 -19.27
CA ALA A 200 15.28 -9.37 -19.94
C ALA A 200 15.16 -9.17 -21.47
N LYS A 201 15.51 -7.97 -21.95
CA LYS A 201 15.49 -7.53 -23.35
C LYS A 201 14.15 -7.74 -24.04
N ARG A 202 13.04 -7.57 -23.33
CA ARG A 202 11.71 -7.88 -23.83
C ARG A 202 10.67 -6.96 -23.24
N VAL A 203 9.50 -6.92 -23.87
CA VAL A 203 8.32 -6.23 -23.34
C VAL A 203 7.69 -7.10 -22.25
N ILE A 204 7.44 -6.49 -21.08
CA ILE A 204 6.67 -7.08 -19.99
C ILE A 204 5.29 -6.42 -20.01
N THR A 205 4.28 -7.22 -20.33
CA THR A 205 2.88 -6.80 -20.36
C THR A 205 2.17 -7.28 -19.11
N GLY A 206 1.43 -6.41 -18.44
CA GLY A 206 0.59 -6.80 -17.31
C GLY A 206 0.25 -5.65 -16.39
N GLN A 207 -0.38 -5.98 -15.26
CA GLN A 207 -0.58 -5.02 -14.19
C GLN A 207 0.56 -5.11 -13.19
N ARG A 208 0.75 -6.29 -12.60
CA ARG A 208 1.67 -6.50 -11.50
C ARG A 208 3.11 -6.56 -12.01
N GLU A 209 3.34 -7.39 -13.01
CA GLU A 209 4.65 -7.71 -13.57
C GLU A 209 5.28 -6.47 -14.20
N ALA A 210 4.51 -5.72 -15.00
CA ALA A 210 4.96 -4.50 -15.64
C ALA A 210 5.27 -3.39 -14.62
N LEU A 211 4.43 -3.22 -13.58
CA LEU A 211 4.75 -2.29 -12.50
C LEU A 211 5.97 -2.76 -11.70
N GLU A 212 6.21 -4.06 -11.52
CA GLU A 212 7.39 -4.60 -10.83
C GLU A 212 8.66 -4.28 -11.62
N THR A 213 8.59 -4.42 -12.95
CA THR A 213 9.65 -3.96 -13.86
C THR A 213 9.90 -2.46 -13.70
N LEU A 214 8.86 -1.63 -13.69
CA LEU A 214 8.97 -0.18 -13.50
C LEU A 214 9.61 0.16 -12.14
N ARG A 215 9.13 -0.43 -11.04
CA ARG A 215 9.66 -0.29 -9.67
C ARG A 215 11.14 -0.60 -9.56
N SER A 216 11.61 -1.58 -10.32
CA SER A 216 13.02 -2.02 -10.30
C SER A 216 13.96 -1.09 -11.09
N SER A 217 13.41 -0.21 -11.93
CA SER A 217 14.17 0.65 -12.84
C SER A 217 14.29 2.07 -12.30
N VAL A 218 15.40 2.35 -11.62
CA VAL A 218 15.70 3.71 -11.11
C VAL A 218 15.66 4.78 -12.22
N PRO A 219 16.20 4.57 -13.43
CA PRO A 219 16.06 5.54 -14.52
C PRO A 219 14.61 5.84 -14.90
N LEU A 220 13.73 4.83 -14.95
CA LEU A 220 12.30 5.06 -15.19
C LEU A 220 11.64 5.85 -14.06
N LEU A 221 11.95 5.53 -12.80
CA LEU A 221 11.41 6.29 -11.66
C LEU A 221 11.85 7.75 -11.70
N ARG A 222 13.09 8.04 -12.12
CA ARG A 222 13.56 9.41 -12.34
C ARG A 222 12.80 10.09 -13.47
N LEU A 223 12.65 9.41 -14.60
CA LEU A 223 11.89 9.93 -15.74
C LEU A 223 10.47 10.34 -15.31
N LEU A 224 9.76 9.50 -14.55
CA LEU A 224 8.43 9.83 -14.02
C LEU A 224 8.41 11.09 -13.14
N ILE A 225 9.45 11.29 -12.31
CA ILE A 225 9.59 12.51 -11.51
C ILE A 225 9.78 13.73 -12.44
N HIS A 226 10.62 13.61 -13.46
CA HIS A 226 10.93 14.70 -14.37
C HIS A 226 9.75 15.07 -15.28
N VAL A 227 9.03 14.10 -15.85
CA VAL A 227 7.82 14.40 -16.65
C VAL A 227 6.72 15.05 -15.80
N ALA A 228 6.68 14.82 -14.48
CA ALA A 228 5.75 15.51 -13.60
C ALA A 228 6.15 16.97 -13.29
N ARG A 229 7.38 17.37 -13.59
CA ARG A 229 7.96 18.69 -13.26
C ARG A 229 8.25 19.55 -14.47
N ASP A 230 8.42 18.91 -15.62
CA ASP A 230 8.75 19.55 -16.88
C ASP A 230 7.61 20.47 -17.36
N PRO A 231 7.87 21.75 -17.70
CA PRO A 231 6.85 22.68 -18.15
C PRO A 231 5.92 22.19 -19.27
N GLU A 232 6.41 21.33 -20.19
CA GLU A 232 5.61 20.80 -21.30
C GLU A 232 4.58 19.77 -20.86
N THR A 233 4.81 19.11 -19.71
CA THR A 233 4.02 17.94 -19.27
C THR A 233 3.48 18.04 -17.84
N ARG A 234 4.02 18.93 -17.00
CA ARG A 234 3.66 19.08 -15.58
C ARG A 234 2.19 19.44 -15.37
N ASP A 235 1.62 20.29 -16.22
CA ASP A 235 0.21 20.71 -16.12
C ASP A 235 -0.71 19.53 -16.44
N VAL A 236 -0.35 18.74 -17.45
CA VAL A 236 -1.08 17.52 -17.84
C VAL A 236 -1.07 16.51 -16.70
N VAL A 237 0.11 16.24 -16.13
CA VAL A 237 0.23 15.33 -14.99
C VAL A 237 -0.60 15.86 -13.83
N THR A 238 -0.43 17.13 -13.45
CA THR A 238 -1.09 17.79 -12.32
C THR A 238 -2.61 17.93 -12.48
N GLU A 239 -3.13 18.09 -13.69
CA GLU A 239 -4.57 18.12 -13.96
C GLU A 239 -5.16 16.71 -14.00
N ALA A 240 -4.47 15.75 -14.64
CA ALA A 240 -4.89 14.34 -14.63
C ALA A 240 -5.07 13.88 -13.19
N GLN A 241 -4.01 14.08 -12.39
CA GLN A 241 -4.03 14.72 -11.08
C GLN A 241 -5.37 14.99 -10.39
N LEU A 242 -5.56 16.27 -10.24
CA LEU A 242 -6.75 16.88 -9.72
C LEU A 242 -8.05 16.20 -10.18
N LEU A 243 -8.26 15.95 -11.47
CA LEU A 243 -9.50 15.37 -12.00
C LEU A 243 -9.84 13.99 -11.40
N THR A 244 -8.85 13.11 -11.28
CA THR A 244 -9.09 11.79 -10.66
C THR A 244 -9.45 11.94 -9.19
N PHE A 245 -8.82 12.89 -8.49
CA PHE A 245 -9.16 13.21 -7.11
C PHE A 245 -10.59 13.76 -6.99
N MET A 246 -10.97 14.70 -7.87
CA MET A 246 -12.27 15.37 -7.89
C MET A 246 -13.42 14.36 -8.06
N GLU A 247 -13.24 13.39 -8.94
CA GLU A 247 -14.23 12.32 -9.21
C GLU A 247 -14.32 11.28 -8.10
N THR A 248 -13.30 11.17 -7.24
CA THR A 248 -13.21 10.10 -6.24
C THR A 248 -13.29 10.66 -4.82
N SER A 249 -12.14 11.07 -4.29
CA SER A 249 -11.98 11.47 -2.89
C SER A 249 -12.60 12.84 -2.62
N GLY A 250 -12.60 13.73 -3.62
CA GLY A 250 -13.19 15.07 -3.54
C GLY A 250 -14.72 15.10 -3.60
N HIS A 251 -15.38 14.01 -4.01
CA HIS A 251 -16.84 13.94 -3.99
C HIS A 251 -17.33 13.56 -2.59
N LEU A 252 -17.89 14.50 -1.84
CA LEU A 252 -18.28 14.28 -0.44
C LEU A 252 -19.76 14.67 -0.23
N PRO A 253 -20.69 13.70 -0.24
CA PRO A 253 -22.10 13.95 0.08
C PRO A 253 -22.26 14.62 1.44
N GLY A 254 -23.15 15.61 1.55
CA GLY A 254 -23.39 16.35 2.79
C GLY A 254 -22.33 17.43 3.10
N SER A 255 -21.37 17.68 2.20
CA SER A 255 -20.33 18.70 2.43
C SER A 255 -20.84 20.14 2.55
N ASP A 256 -22.06 20.42 2.09
CA ASP A 256 -22.71 21.73 2.23
C ASP A 256 -22.96 22.10 3.70
N ALA A 257 -22.98 21.10 4.59
CA ALA A 257 -23.08 21.31 6.02
C ALA A 257 -21.75 21.69 6.71
N ILE A 258 -20.63 21.63 5.97
CA ILE A 258 -19.29 21.96 6.48
C ILE A 258 -18.97 23.42 6.16
N ALA A 259 -18.73 24.25 7.18
CA ALA A 259 -18.44 25.67 7.01
C ALA A 259 -16.99 25.95 6.58
N THR A 260 -16.03 25.22 7.15
CA THR A 260 -14.61 25.55 7.10
C THR A 260 -13.87 24.72 6.06
N GLN A 261 -12.83 25.30 5.46
CA GLN A 261 -11.93 24.53 4.59
C GLN A 261 -11.15 23.47 5.38
N ALA A 262 -10.84 23.72 6.66
CA ALA A 262 -10.08 22.81 7.50
C ALA A 262 -10.81 21.47 7.74
N LEU A 263 -12.09 21.50 8.14
CA LEU A 263 -12.87 20.28 8.30
C LEU A 263 -13.06 19.56 6.95
N PHE A 264 -13.34 20.31 5.88
CA PHE A 264 -13.47 19.72 4.55
C PHE A 264 -12.19 18.97 4.13
N ASN A 265 -11.02 19.60 4.32
CA ASN A 265 -9.72 18.99 4.05
C ASN A 265 -9.52 17.71 4.87
N LEU A 266 -9.90 17.71 6.17
CA LEU A 266 -9.80 16.52 7.02
C LEU A 266 -10.64 15.37 6.45
N VAL A 267 -11.92 15.60 6.15
CA VAL A 267 -12.82 14.53 5.68
C VAL A 267 -12.34 13.98 4.35
N VAL A 268 -11.93 14.84 3.43
CA VAL A 268 -11.42 14.42 2.13
C VAL A 268 -10.09 13.67 2.25
N HIS A 269 -9.21 14.09 3.18
CA HIS A 269 -7.95 13.39 3.46
C HIS A 269 -8.22 11.97 3.98
N LEU A 270 -9.10 11.85 4.98
CA LEU A 270 -9.52 10.54 5.50
C LEU A 270 -10.15 9.69 4.40
N LYS A 271 -10.94 10.31 3.51
CA LYS A 271 -11.60 9.59 2.40
C LYS A 271 -10.60 9.12 1.35
N HIS A 272 -9.55 9.90 1.11
CA HIS A 272 -8.49 9.54 0.18
C HIS A 272 -7.74 8.27 0.61
N TRP A 273 -7.28 8.24 1.86
CA TRP A 273 -6.46 7.13 2.35
C TRP A 273 -7.26 5.94 2.88
N ALA A 274 -8.39 6.25 3.50
CA ALA A 274 -9.11 5.37 4.38
C ALA A 274 -10.64 5.44 4.13
N PRO A 275 -11.12 5.36 2.87
CA PRO A 275 -12.54 5.53 2.54
C PRO A 275 -13.43 4.58 3.35
N ALA A 276 -13.04 3.30 3.47
CA ALA A 276 -13.78 2.30 4.26
C ALA A 276 -14.00 2.67 5.74
N TYR A 277 -13.20 3.60 6.28
CA TYR A 277 -13.26 4.05 7.67
C TYR A 277 -13.98 5.39 7.84
N VAL A 278 -14.27 6.11 6.76
CA VAL A 278 -14.88 7.44 6.80
C VAL A 278 -16.11 7.60 5.91
N ASP A 279 -16.36 6.70 4.97
CA ASP A 279 -17.59 6.69 4.18
C ASP A 279 -18.81 6.61 5.13
N GLY A 280 -19.79 7.49 4.92
CA GLY A 280 -20.96 7.66 5.79
C GLY A 280 -20.72 8.47 7.06
N CYS A 281 -19.52 9.02 7.29
CA CYS A 281 -19.23 9.75 8.52
C CYS A 281 -20.08 11.01 8.69
N LEU A 282 -20.40 11.73 7.60
CA LEU A 282 -21.22 12.94 7.65
C LEU A 282 -22.69 12.62 7.88
N ASP A 283 -23.24 11.61 7.19
CA ASP A 283 -24.61 11.14 7.41
C ASP A 283 -24.83 10.74 8.87
N TRP A 284 -23.80 10.15 9.49
CA TRP A 284 -23.81 9.81 10.89
C TRP A 284 -23.62 11.05 11.78
N ALA A 285 -22.59 11.87 11.55
CA ALA A 285 -22.20 12.97 12.44
C ALA A 285 -23.19 14.15 12.44
N LEU A 286 -23.82 14.46 11.30
CA LEU A 286 -24.67 15.63 11.16
C LEU A 286 -25.91 15.62 12.06
N PRO A 287 -26.70 14.52 12.15
CA PRO A 287 -27.81 14.43 13.10
C PRO A 287 -27.40 14.62 14.56
N GLN A 288 -26.20 14.19 14.91
CA GLN A 288 -25.66 14.25 16.28
C GLN A 288 -25.14 15.63 16.67
N ALA A 289 -24.60 16.37 15.70
CA ALA A 289 -24.17 17.75 15.89
C ALA A 289 -25.36 18.73 16.07
N GLY A 290 -26.59 18.23 15.99
CA GLY A 290 -27.81 19.02 16.08
C GLY A 290 -28.11 19.79 14.79
N GLY A 291 -29.29 20.44 14.76
CA GLY A 291 -29.68 21.36 13.68
C GLY A 291 -28.96 22.70 13.80
N GLY A 292 -28.94 23.48 12.70
CA GLY A 292 -28.35 24.81 12.65
C GLY A 292 -27.69 25.11 11.31
N ALA A 293 -27.25 26.36 11.12
CA ALA A 293 -26.42 26.73 9.98
C ALA A 293 -24.98 26.19 10.16
N PRO A 294 -24.21 26.01 9.07
CA PRO A 294 -22.78 25.73 9.16
C PRO A 294 -22.03 26.85 9.89
N SER A 295 -21.16 26.52 10.85
CA SER A 295 -20.30 27.47 11.57
C SER A 295 -18.96 26.85 11.96
N VAL A 296 -17.98 27.67 12.37
CA VAL A 296 -16.66 27.20 12.81
C VAL A 296 -16.77 26.31 14.06
N GLU A 297 -17.60 26.71 15.01
CA GLU A 297 -17.82 25.99 16.27
C GLU A 297 -18.47 24.63 16.00
N ARG A 298 -19.48 24.61 15.12
CA ARG A 298 -20.13 23.35 14.71
C ARG A 298 -19.15 22.43 13.98
N ASP A 299 -18.29 22.97 13.14
CA ASP A 299 -17.25 22.20 12.46
C ASP A 299 -16.24 21.57 13.44
N GLN A 300 -15.92 22.23 14.56
CA GLN A 300 -15.07 21.63 15.60
C GLN A 300 -15.76 20.44 16.27
N ASP A 301 -17.06 20.54 16.54
CA ASP A 301 -17.85 19.43 17.06
C ASP A 301 -17.98 18.29 16.05
N LEU A 302 -18.21 18.61 14.77
CA LEU A 302 -18.25 17.63 13.68
C LEU A 302 -16.89 16.95 13.51
N ALA A 303 -15.77 17.67 13.61
CA ALA A 303 -14.43 17.10 13.53
C ALA A 303 -14.21 16.04 14.63
N VAL A 304 -14.66 16.32 15.86
CA VAL A 304 -14.60 15.37 16.98
C VAL A 304 -15.47 14.14 16.71
N LEU A 305 -16.70 14.33 16.23
CA LEU A 305 -17.61 13.22 15.89
C LEU A 305 -17.03 12.34 14.77
N ILE A 306 -16.56 12.95 13.68
CA ILE A 306 -15.95 12.24 12.55
C ILE A 306 -14.67 11.52 12.98
N GLY A 307 -13.86 12.13 13.85
CA GLY A 307 -12.70 11.49 14.46
C GLY A 307 -13.08 10.23 15.26
N ARG A 308 -14.15 10.28 16.06
CA ARG A 308 -14.67 9.12 16.80
C ARG A 308 -15.19 8.04 15.86
N TYR A 309 -15.94 8.42 14.82
CA TYR A 309 -16.43 7.51 13.78
C TYR A 309 -15.27 6.73 13.13
N PHE A 310 -14.26 7.48 12.70
CA PHE A 310 -13.06 6.91 12.08
C PHE A 310 -12.30 6.00 13.04
N TYR A 311 -12.03 6.45 14.27
CA TYR A 311 -11.36 5.65 15.29
C TYR A 311 -12.11 4.34 15.56
N GLY A 312 -13.44 4.41 15.70
CA GLY A 312 -14.29 3.26 15.93
C GLY A 312 -14.15 2.18 14.87
N LYS A 313 -14.18 2.58 13.59
CA LYS A 313 -13.96 1.64 12.46
C LYS A 313 -12.50 1.18 12.37
N ALA A 314 -11.53 2.09 12.48
CA ALA A 314 -10.10 1.78 12.32
C ALA A 314 -9.55 0.87 13.42
N ARG A 315 -10.07 1.00 14.66
CA ARG A 315 -9.73 0.14 15.80
C ARG A 315 -10.13 -1.31 15.57
N ARG A 316 -11.33 -1.56 15.03
CA ARG A 316 -11.81 -2.93 14.74
C ARG A 316 -10.95 -3.66 13.70
N SER A 317 -10.51 -2.93 12.68
CA SER A 317 -9.62 -3.48 11.65
C SER A 317 -8.15 -3.56 12.08
N ARG A 318 -7.84 -3.29 13.36
CA ARG A 318 -6.50 -3.32 13.97
C ARG A 318 -5.50 -2.34 13.33
N TRP A 319 -5.97 -1.38 12.54
CA TRP A 319 -5.10 -0.37 11.92
C TRP A 319 -4.67 0.69 12.94
N ILE A 320 -5.61 1.17 13.75
CA ILE A 320 -5.36 2.10 14.86
C ILE A 320 -5.81 1.41 16.15
N PRO A 321 -4.96 0.55 16.75
CA PRO A 321 -5.39 -0.37 17.79
C PRO A 321 -5.68 0.28 19.15
N SER A 322 -5.31 1.55 19.34
CA SER A 322 -5.48 2.23 20.62
C SER A 322 -5.75 3.71 20.44
N TRP A 323 -6.36 4.32 21.47
CA TRP A 323 -6.59 5.75 21.53
C TRP A 323 -5.29 6.53 21.42
N LYS A 324 -4.22 6.06 22.09
CA LYS A 324 -2.89 6.67 21.99
C LYS A 324 -2.37 6.71 20.55
N GLN A 325 -2.59 5.65 19.77
CA GLN A 325 -2.20 5.65 18.36
C GLN A 325 -3.07 6.61 17.53
N PHE A 326 -4.35 6.74 17.87
CA PHE A 326 -5.25 7.70 17.23
C PHE A 326 -4.83 9.14 17.53
N GLN A 327 -4.44 9.45 18.76
CA GLN A 327 -3.92 10.77 19.13
C GLN A 327 -2.69 11.14 18.31
N LEU A 328 -1.71 10.23 18.19
CA LEU A 328 -0.52 10.44 17.36
C LEU A 328 -0.90 10.70 15.89
N TYR A 329 -1.92 9.99 15.38
CA TYR A 329 -2.42 10.22 14.03
C TYR A 329 -3.07 11.61 13.88
N CYS A 330 -3.88 12.05 14.86
CA CYS A 330 -4.43 13.40 14.90
C CYS A 330 -3.35 14.48 15.02
N GLU A 331 -2.32 14.24 15.82
CA GLU A 331 -1.18 15.15 16.00
C GLU A 331 -0.38 15.30 14.71
N HIS A 332 -0.16 14.22 13.96
CA HIS A 332 0.45 14.31 12.63
C HIS A 332 -0.42 15.12 11.67
N MET A 333 -1.72 14.81 11.57
CA MET A 333 -2.65 15.59 10.74
C MET A 333 -2.66 17.08 11.15
N LYS A 334 -2.58 17.38 12.45
CA LYS A 334 -2.50 18.74 12.97
C LYS A 334 -1.20 19.44 12.63
N ALA A 335 -0.06 18.76 12.78
CA ALA A 335 1.25 19.25 12.35
C ALA A 335 1.29 19.52 10.84
N ASP A 336 0.52 18.73 10.08
CA ASP A 336 0.33 18.93 8.65
C ASP A 336 -0.62 20.11 8.35
N GLY A 337 -1.36 20.64 9.33
CA GLY A 337 -2.27 21.77 9.19
C GLY A 337 -3.72 21.38 8.83
N LEU A 338 -4.13 20.15 9.14
CA LEU A 338 -5.54 19.71 9.16
C LEU A 338 -6.19 19.96 10.53
N ASP A 339 -5.74 21.00 11.22
CA ASP A 339 -6.16 21.32 12.59
C ASP A 339 -7.61 21.83 12.64
N CYS A 340 -8.55 20.92 12.80
CA CYS A 340 -9.97 21.23 13.00
C CYS A 340 -10.57 20.53 14.22
N MET A 341 -9.83 19.62 14.85
CA MET A 341 -10.23 18.97 16.10
C MET A 341 -9.76 19.78 17.30
N SER A 342 -10.53 19.76 18.38
CA SER A 342 -10.11 20.46 19.60
C SER A 342 -8.88 19.81 20.24
N ASP A 343 -7.97 20.66 20.69
CA ASP A 343 -6.79 20.31 21.47
C ASP A 343 -7.11 19.48 22.72
N ALA A 344 -8.24 19.77 23.36
CA ALA A 344 -8.71 19.03 24.53
C ALA A 344 -9.10 17.59 24.18
N PHE A 345 -9.74 17.38 23.02
CA PHE A 345 -10.07 16.06 22.51
C PHE A 345 -8.81 15.26 22.19
N VAL A 346 -7.86 15.87 21.46
CA VAL A 346 -6.61 15.19 21.08
C VAL A 346 -5.77 14.84 22.31
N ARG A 347 -5.75 15.65 23.38
CA ARG A 347 -4.96 15.37 24.61
C ARG A 347 -5.64 14.43 25.61
N ALA A 348 -6.90 14.05 25.40
CA ALA A 348 -7.62 13.21 26.37
C ALA A 348 -6.91 11.87 26.60
N ALA A 349 -6.76 11.43 27.86
CA ALA A 349 -6.02 10.20 28.21
C ALA A 349 -6.66 8.91 27.65
N GLY A 350 -7.92 8.98 27.22
CA GLY A 350 -8.69 7.90 26.61
C GLY A 350 -9.92 8.48 25.89
N PRO A 351 -10.66 7.65 25.16
CA PRO A 351 -11.95 8.04 24.63
C PRO A 351 -12.89 8.45 25.79
N PRO A 352 -13.88 9.33 25.56
CA PRO A 352 -14.84 9.74 26.57
C PRO A 352 -15.56 8.56 27.26
N SER A 353 -15.95 8.76 28.51
CA SER A 353 -16.76 7.78 29.25
C SER A 353 -18.10 7.55 28.54
N GLY A 354 -18.49 6.28 28.33
CA GLY A 354 -19.69 5.91 27.58
C GLY A 354 -19.57 6.00 26.07
N ASP A 355 -18.36 6.26 25.52
CA ASP A 355 -18.11 6.11 24.09
C ASP A 355 -18.17 4.61 23.74
N PRO A 356 -19.12 4.16 22.90
CA PRO A 356 -19.25 2.74 22.58
C PRO A 356 -18.07 2.19 21.77
N PHE A 357 -17.22 3.04 21.20
CA PHE A 357 -15.95 2.63 20.61
C PHE A 357 -14.85 2.45 21.66
N ALA A 358 -15.02 2.94 22.89
CA ALA A 358 -14.13 2.69 24.03
C ALA A 358 -14.32 1.26 24.58
N GLU A 359 -15.58 0.87 24.73
CA GLU A 359 -16.04 -0.32 25.48
C GLU A 359 -15.85 -1.65 24.77
N PHE A 360 -15.47 -1.67 23.48
CA PHE A 360 -15.07 -2.90 22.81
C PHE A 360 -13.60 -3.20 23.11
N PRO A 361 -13.24 -4.01 24.12
CA PRO A 361 -11.87 -4.47 24.25
C PRO A 361 -11.48 -5.12 22.92
N LEU A 362 -10.38 -4.67 22.32
CA LEU A 362 -9.66 -5.59 21.46
C LEU A 362 -9.37 -6.80 22.34
N PRO A 363 -9.72 -8.03 21.94
CA PRO A 363 -9.30 -9.18 22.71
C PRO A 363 -7.80 -9.00 22.96
N ARG A 364 -7.40 -8.96 24.25
CA ARG A 364 -5.99 -9.13 24.60
C ARG A 364 -5.55 -10.36 23.82
N PRO A 365 -4.41 -10.35 23.12
CA PRO A 365 -4.08 -11.42 22.21
C PRO A 365 -3.98 -12.75 22.97
N GLY A 366 -5.09 -13.48 23.06
CA GLY A 366 -5.06 -14.90 22.83
C GLY A 366 -4.64 -15.00 21.37
N ARG A 367 -3.46 -15.58 21.12
CA ARG A 367 -2.89 -15.73 19.78
C ARG A 367 -4.00 -16.25 18.85
N PRO A 368 -4.53 -15.45 17.91
CA PRO A 368 -5.48 -15.97 16.94
C PRO A 368 -4.73 -16.99 16.09
N ALA A 369 -5.29 -18.19 15.91
CA ALA A 369 -4.76 -19.11 14.92
C ALA A 369 -4.80 -18.40 13.56
N GLU A 370 -3.64 -18.18 12.93
CA GLU A 370 -3.59 -17.68 11.56
C GLU A 370 -4.38 -18.65 10.67
N PRO A 371 -5.15 -18.16 9.67
CA PRO A 371 -5.63 -19.07 8.62
C PRO A 371 -4.39 -19.77 8.02
N PRO A 372 -4.45 -21.09 7.76
CA PRO A 372 -3.25 -21.82 7.37
C PRO A 372 -2.69 -21.23 6.08
N LYS A 373 -1.57 -20.48 6.20
CA LYS A 373 -0.66 -20.24 5.09
C LYS A 373 -0.30 -21.62 4.55
N ALA A 374 -0.36 -21.82 3.23
CA ALA A 374 -0.02 -23.10 2.61
C ALA A 374 1.28 -23.64 3.24
N GLN A 375 1.14 -24.71 4.03
CA GLN A 375 2.23 -25.26 4.82
C GLN A 375 3.22 -25.90 3.87
N ILE A 376 4.52 -25.58 4.01
CA ILE A 376 5.55 -26.22 3.20
C ILE A 376 5.82 -27.62 3.75
N LEU A 377 5.78 -27.76 5.07
CA LEU A 377 5.92 -29.03 5.76
C LEU A 377 4.54 -29.61 5.97
N LYS A 378 4.33 -30.85 5.51
CA LYS A 378 3.00 -31.47 5.45
C LYS A 378 2.79 -32.51 6.54
N ASN A 379 3.86 -33.05 7.12
CA ASN A 379 3.81 -34.18 8.03
C ASN A 379 4.18 -33.77 9.46
N ALA A 380 3.40 -34.27 10.42
CA ALA A 380 3.73 -34.13 11.83
C ALA A 380 5.01 -34.93 12.16
N PRO A 381 5.86 -34.48 13.10
CA PRO A 381 5.68 -33.33 14.00
C PRO A 381 6.14 -31.99 13.42
N LEU A 382 6.63 -31.94 12.17
CA LEU A 382 7.21 -30.74 11.57
C LEU A 382 6.14 -29.73 11.09
N ALA A 383 5.04 -30.23 10.54
CA ALA A 383 3.94 -29.42 10.04
C ALA A 383 3.31 -28.55 11.13
N GLY A 384 2.94 -27.32 10.76
CA GLY A 384 2.27 -26.38 11.67
C GLY A 384 3.20 -25.67 12.67
N GLN A 385 4.52 -25.88 12.60
CA GLN A 385 5.49 -25.20 13.47
C GLN A 385 6.08 -23.96 12.79
N PRO A 386 5.76 -22.73 13.25
CA PRO A 386 6.13 -21.50 12.52
C PRO A 386 7.63 -21.34 12.27
N ALA A 387 8.46 -21.74 13.25
CA ALA A 387 9.90 -21.59 13.14
C ALA A 387 10.52 -22.58 12.13
N LEU A 388 9.98 -23.80 12.03
CA LEU A 388 10.39 -24.80 11.04
C LEU A 388 9.89 -24.43 9.65
N GLU A 389 8.68 -23.88 9.54
CA GLU A 389 8.14 -23.36 8.27
C GLU A 389 8.99 -22.21 7.69
N CYS A 390 9.42 -21.26 8.52
CA CYS A 390 10.37 -20.22 8.09
C CYS A 390 11.72 -20.81 7.66
N ALA A 391 12.21 -21.85 8.34
CA ALA A 391 13.43 -22.53 7.92
C ALA A 391 13.24 -23.30 6.60
N ALA A 392 12.08 -23.90 6.38
CA ALA A 392 11.68 -24.56 5.13
C ALA A 392 11.54 -23.57 3.95
N LYS A 393 11.29 -22.28 4.22
CA LYS A 393 11.30 -21.17 3.25
C LYS A 393 12.70 -20.65 2.91
N GLY A 394 13.71 -20.99 3.72
CA GLY A 394 15.07 -20.44 3.60
C GLY A 394 15.24 -19.09 4.30
N GLU A 395 14.29 -18.68 5.14
CA GLU A 395 14.33 -17.42 5.90
C GLU A 395 15.18 -17.53 7.17
N ARG A 396 15.44 -18.76 7.65
CA ARG A 396 16.30 -19.05 8.80
C ARG A 396 16.87 -20.48 8.75
N SER A 397 17.76 -20.81 9.69
CA SER A 397 18.23 -22.17 9.94
C SER A 397 18.49 -22.41 11.42
N PHE A 398 18.57 -23.69 11.82
CA PHE A 398 18.93 -24.11 13.18
C PHE A 398 20.29 -24.81 13.18
N ARG A 399 21.08 -24.53 14.22
CA ARG A 399 22.43 -25.08 14.46
C ARG A 399 22.64 -25.26 15.96
N LYS A 400 23.66 -26.03 16.34
CA LYS A 400 24.01 -26.30 17.74
C LYS A 400 23.92 -25.03 18.61
N GLY A 401 23.23 -25.14 19.75
CA GLY A 401 22.90 -24.04 20.64
C GLY A 401 21.46 -23.53 20.52
N ALA A 402 20.71 -23.90 19.47
CA ALA A 402 19.28 -23.62 19.39
C ALA A 402 18.50 -24.41 20.44
N SER A 403 17.39 -23.85 20.94
CA SER A 403 16.47 -24.55 21.83
C SER A 403 15.04 -24.05 21.63
N GLY A 404 14.05 -24.91 21.90
CA GLY A 404 12.64 -24.57 21.72
C GLY A 404 11.77 -25.75 21.31
N ALA A 405 10.47 -25.49 21.17
CA ALA A 405 9.49 -26.50 20.74
C ALA A 405 9.79 -27.04 19.34
N GLU A 406 10.35 -26.20 18.47
CA GLU A 406 10.78 -26.56 17.12
C GLU A 406 11.94 -27.56 17.10
N ILE A 407 12.84 -27.48 18.08
CA ILE A 407 13.94 -28.44 18.21
C ILE A 407 13.42 -29.76 18.77
N LYS A 408 12.43 -29.70 19.66
CA LYS A 408 11.76 -30.90 20.17
C LYS A 408 11.08 -31.67 19.03
N ALA A 409 10.41 -30.94 18.14
CA ALA A 409 9.77 -31.50 16.96
C ALA A 409 10.76 -32.07 15.96
N LEU A 410 11.87 -31.37 15.73
CA LEU A 410 12.99 -31.87 14.92
C LEU A 410 13.54 -33.18 15.49
N GLN A 411 13.77 -33.26 16.81
CA GLN A 411 14.24 -34.49 17.48
C GLN A 411 13.23 -35.64 17.32
N GLN A 412 11.92 -35.36 17.47
CA GLN A 412 10.86 -36.35 17.26
C GLN A 412 10.79 -36.82 15.80
N ALA A 413 10.93 -35.90 14.84
CA ALA A 413 10.93 -36.22 13.42
C ALA A 413 12.12 -37.11 13.05
N LEU A 414 13.32 -36.80 13.55
CA LEU A 414 14.52 -37.61 13.35
C LEU A 414 14.32 -39.04 13.89
N LEU A 415 13.77 -39.18 15.09
CA LEU A 415 13.45 -40.50 15.66
C LEU A 415 12.42 -41.25 14.83
N ALA A 416 11.37 -40.57 14.35
CA ALA A 416 10.30 -41.18 13.57
C ALA A 416 10.78 -41.70 12.19
N VAL A 417 11.80 -41.06 11.59
CA VAL A 417 12.44 -41.57 10.36
C VAL A 417 13.58 -42.55 10.63
N GLY A 418 13.71 -43.04 11.87
CA GLY A 418 14.68 -44.08 12.24
C GLY A 418 16.09 -43.57 12.56
N ILE A 419 16.30 -42.26 12.71
CA ILE A 419 17.59 -41.69 13.11
C ILE A 419 17.68 -41.61 14.63
N GLU A 420 18.64 -42.31 15.20
CA GLU A 420 18.86 -42.34 16.65
C GLU A 420 19.28 -40.95 17.17
N VAL A 421 18.43 -40.34 17.99
CA VAL A 421 18.79 -39.13 18.75
C VAL A 421 19.17 -39.57 20.16
N ARG A 422 20.48 -39.67 20.42
CA ARG A 422 20.99 -40.07 21.74
C ARG A 422 20.63 -39.03 22.80
N GLY A 423 19.74 -39.39 23.73
CA GLY A 423 19.29 -38.52 24.82
C GLY A 423 17.77 -38.35 24.85
N SER A 424 17.27 -37.50 25.75
CA SER A 424 15.85 -37.17 25.81
C SER A 424 15.47 -36.15 24.73
N VAL A 425 14.23 -36.21 24.25
CA VAL A 425 13.63 -35.19 23.39
C VAL A 425 13.27 -33.97 24.24
N ASP A 426 14.32 -33.21 24.58
CA ASP A 426 14.29 -32.10 25.53
C ASP A 426 14.16 -30.72 24.86
N GLY A 427 14.16 -30.68 23.52
CA GLY A 427 14.10 -29.45 22.75
C GLY A 427 15.39 -28.64 22.77
N LYS A 428 16.54 -29.26 23.06
CA LYS A 428 17.86 -28.61 23.01
C LYS A 428 18.73 -29.17 21.88
N PHE A 429 19.22 -28.29 21.02
CA PHE A 429 20.04 -28.67 19.88
C PHE A 429 21.51 -28.74 20.30
N GLY A 430 21.86 -29.80 21.04
CA GLY A 430 23.21 -30.10 21.48
C GLY A 430 23.99 -30.98 20.50
N GLU A 431 25.21 -31.39 20.89
CA GLU A 431 26.13 -32.20 20.06
C GLU A 431 25.51 -33.49 19.54
N LYS A 432 24.72 -34.16 20.38
CA LYS A 432 24.08 -35.42 20.03
C LYS A 432 23.01 -35.25 18.94
N VAL A 433 22.31 -34.12 18.96
CA VAL A 433 21.28 -33.82 17.95
C VAL A 433 21.93 -33.30 16.67
N GLU A 434 23.02 -32.54 16.77
CA GLU A 434 23.83 -32.14 15.61
C GLU A 434 24.38 -33.38 14.88
N ALA A 435 24.89 -34.37 15.61
CA ALA A 435 25.35 -35.64 15.04
C ALA A 435 24.22 -36.41 14.35
N ALA A 436 23.03 -36.46 14.95
CA ALA A 436 21.84 -37.07 14.35
C ALA A 436 21.41 -36.35 13.06
N VAL A 437 21.45 -35.01 13.03
CA VAL A 437 21.16 -34.23 11.81
C VAL A 437 22.20 -34.51 10.73
N LYS A 438 23.49 -34.57 11.06
CA LYS A 438 24.55 -34.90 10.10
C LYS A 438 24.37 -36.32 9.53
N ALA A 439 24.02 -37.29 10.36
CA ALA A 439 23.73 -38.65 9.93
C ALA A 439 22.53 -38.71 8.98
N PHE A 440 21.43 -38.01 9.32
CA PHE A 440 20.26 -37.87 8.44
C PHE A 440 20.62 -37.23 7.10
N GLN A 441 21.37 -36.12 7.12
CA GLN A 441 21.79 -35.41 5.92
C GLN A 441 22.64 -36.31 5.01
N ALA A 442 23.65 -36.97 5.58
CA ALA A 442 24.52 -37.90 4.84
C ALA A 442 23.72 -39.05 4.21
N GLY A 443 22.80 -39.65 4.97
CA GLY A 443 21.96 -40.75 4.49
C GLY A 443 20.96 -40.37 3.40
N ASN A 444 20.69 -39.08 3.20
CA ASN A 444 19.73 -38.57 2.22
C ASN A 444 20.39 -37.71 1.12
N GLY A 445 21.71 -37.82 0.94
CA GLY A 445 22.43 -37.12 -0.13
C GLY A 445 22.51 -35.59 0.04
N LEU A 446 22.36 -35.10 1.26
CA LEU A 446 22.52 -33.69 1.62
C LEU A 446 23.93 -33.41 2.15
N LEU A 447 24.34 -32.14 2.11
CA LEU A 447 25.56 -31.70 2.78
C LEU A 447 25.40 -31.92 4.29
N ALA A 448 26.26 -32.77 4.88
CA ALA A 448 26.24 -33.12 6.30
C ALA A 448 26.90 -32.05 7.19
N ASP A 449 26.41 -30.83 7.10
CA ASP A 449 26.92 -29.66 7.83
C ASP A 449 26.35 -29.52 9.25
N GLY A 450 25.32 -30.30 9.61
CA GLY A 450 24.63 -30.22 10.90
C GLY A 450 23.69 -29.02 11.02
N VAL A 451 23.42 -28.32 9.92
CA VAL A 451 22.55 -27.15 9.85
C VAL A 451 21.18 -27.55 9.30
N VAL A 452 20.15 -27.28 10.08
CA VAL A 452 18.76 -27.56 9.71
C VAL A 452 18.18 -26.35 9.02
N GLY A 453 18.34 -26.31 7.70
CA GLY A 453 17.75 -25.31 6.80
C GLY A 453 16.72 -25.93 5.85
N GLN A 454 16.39 -25.18 4.78
CA GLN A 454 15.32 -25.54 3.84
C GLN A 454 15.43 -26.95 3.28
N ARG A 455 16.61 -27.35 2.80
CA ARG A 455 16.81 -28.66 2.17
C ARG A 455 16.67 -29.81 3.17
N THR A 456 17.23 -29.65 4.36
CA THR A 456 17.15 -30.63 5.46
C THR A 456 15.71 -30.86 5.89
N LEU A 457 14.92 -29.79 6.08
CA LEU A 457 13.53 -29.91 6.54
C LEU A 457 12.60 -30.51 5.49
N LYS A 458 12.74 -30.14 4.20
CA LYS A 458 11.93 -30.73 3.13
C LYS A 458 12.22 -32.22 2.94
N ALA A 459 13.48 -32.63 3.04
CA ALA A 459 13.86 -34.05 2.96
C ALA A 459 13.31 -34.84 4.16
N LEU A 460 13.39 -34.27 5.37
CA LEU A 460 12.88 -34.91 6.58
C LEU A 460 11.35 -35.04 6.56
N ASP A 461 10.65 -34.00 6.09
CA ASP A 461 9.20 -34.01 5.93
C ASP A 461 8.73 -35.02 4.89
N ALA A 462 9.43 -35.16 3.76
CA ALA A 462 9.14 -36.20 2.78
C ALA A 462 9.29 -37.61 3.36
N LYS A 463 10.36 -37.86 4.11
CA LYS A 463 10.60 -39.16 4.78
C LYS A 463 9.56 -39.50 5.84
N LEU A 464 9.05 -38.49 6.57
CA LEU A 464 7.92 -38.69 7.48
C LEU A 464 6.64 -39.11 6.75
N GLY A 465 6.39 -38.56 5.56
CA GLY A 465 5.26 -38.97 4.72
C GLY A 465 5.38 -40.40 4.21
N GLU A 466 6.60 -40.86 3.92
CA GLU A 466 6.89 -42.24 3.51
C GLU A 466 6.81 -43.24 4.67
N ALA A 467 7.13 -42.83 5.90
CA ALA A 467 7.12 -43.70 7.08
C ALA A 467 5.74 -43.81 7.77
N GLY A 468 4.79 -42.94 7.41
CA GLY A 468 3.45 -42.85 8.02
C GLY A 468 2.30 -43.40 7.16
N GLY A 469 2.57 -43.93 5.97
CA GLY A 469 1.64 -44.68 5.13
C GLY A 469 2.01 -46.15 5.11
#